data_AF-A0A1F9JRX3-F1
#
_entry.id   AF-A0A1F9JRX3-F1
#
_cell.length_a   1.000
_cell.length_b   1.000
_cell.length_c   1.000
_cell.angle_alpha   90.00
_cell.angle_beta   90.00
_cell.angle_gamma   90.00
#
_symmetry.space_group_name_H-M   'P 1'
#
loop_
_entity.id
_entity.type
_entity.pdbx_description
1 polymer ?
#
loop_
_entity_poly.entity_id
_entity_poly.type
_entity_poly.pdbx_seq_one_letter_code
_entity_poly.pdbx_strand_id
1 'polypeptide(L)' 'MVEYDRLYPGYGFGQHKGYGCPVHLAALSRYGPSPIHRRSFRPVREWLTRACQAAPESLFGKG' A
#
# COMPACT_ATOMS: atom_id res chain seq x y z
N MET A 1 13.02 10.56 -7.70
CA MET A 1 12.34 9.73 -6.67
C MET A 1 13.24 9.31 -5.49
N VAL A 2 14.54 9.65 -5.47
CA VAL A 2 15.45 9.28 -4.36
C VAL A 2 15.04 9.92 -3.03
N GLU A 3 14.54 11.14 -3.05
CA GLU A 3 14.07 11.84 -1.85
C GLU A 3 12.92 11.11 -1.15
N TYR A 4 12.10 10.36 -1.90
CA TYR A 4 11.01 9.59 -1.34
C TYR A 4 11.46 8.35 -0.56
N ASP A 5 12.69 7.87 -0.73
CA ASP A 5 13.22 6.83 0.16
C ASP A 5 13.40 7.34 1.59
N ARG A 6 13.65 8.64 1.76
CA ARG A 6 13.74 9.27 3.09
C ARG A 6 12.36 9.47 3.70
N LEU A 7 11.39 9.88 2.89
CA LEU A 7 10.01 10.13 3.34
C LEU A 7 9.21 8.83 3.57
N TYR A 8 9.50 7.78 2.80
CA TYR A 8 8.82 6.50 2.84
C TYR A 8 9.84 5.36 2.83
N PRO A 9 10.57 5.17 3.94
CA PRO A 9 11.61 4.15 4.02
C PRO A 9 11.02 2.75 3.82
N GLY A 10 11.79 1.88 3.14
CA GLY A 10 11.40 0.50 2.88
C GLY A 10 10.63 0.26 1.57
N TYR A 11 10.18 1.31 0.87
CA TYR A 11 9.51 1.16 -0.41
C TYR A 11 10.43 1.07 -1.62
N GLY A 12 11.71 1.47 -1.50
CA GLY A 12 12.70 1.37 -2.60
C GLY A 12 12.45 2.33 -3.77
N PHE A 13 11.71 3.42 -3.55
CA PHE A 13 11.35 4.41 -4.57
C PHE A 13 12.54 4.97 -5.35
N GLY A 14 13.69 5.18 -4.71
CA GLY A 14 14.91 5.61 -5.38
C GLY A 14 15.44 4.59 -6.39
N GLN A 15 15.18 3.30 -6.19
CA GLN A 15 15.68 2.20 -7.03
C GLN A 15 14.79 1.94 -8.24
N HIS A 16 13.48 1.78 -8.04
CA HIS A 16 12.55 1.38 -9.10
C HIS A 16 11.54 2.48 -9.48
N LYS A 17 11.67 3.69 -8.95
CA LYS A 17 10.86 4.87 -9.32
C LYS A 17 9.34 4.65 -9.22
N GLY A 18 8.90 3.76 -8.33
CA GLY A 18 7.48 3.43 -8.14
C GLY A 18 6.86 2.54 -9.23
N TYR A 19 7.66 1.98 -10.15
CA TYR A 19 7.18 0.90 -11.01
C TYR A 19 6.89 -0.35 -10.18
N GLY A 20 5.85 -1.10 -10.58
CA GLY A 20 5.39 -2.31 -9.89
C GLY A 20 6.31 -3.51 -10.09
N CYS A 21 7.53 -3.43 -9.57
CA CYS A 21 8.45 -4.57 -9.52
C CYS A 21 8.16 -5.45 -8.28
N PRO A 22 8.65 -6.70 -8.23
CA PRO A 22 8.40 -7.61 -7.11
C PRO A 22 8.75 -7.02 -5.73
N VAL A 23 9.86 -6.28 -5.65
CA VAL A 23 10.30 -5.60 -4.42
C VAL A 23 9.27 -4.54 -3.99
N HIS A 24 8.74 -3.77 -4.94
CA HIS A 24 7.75 -2.75 -4.65
C HIS A 24 6.41 -3.35 -4.24
N LEU A 25 5.98 -4.44 -4.89
CA LEU A 25 4.75 -5.16 -4.51
C LEU A 25 4.88 -5.78 -3.11
N ALA A 26 6.05 -6.32 -2.75
CA ALA A 26 6.31 -6.82 -1.40
C ALA A 26 6.25 -5.69 -0.36
N ALA A 27 6.85 -4.53 -0.66
CA ALA A 27 6.76 -3.35 0.20
C ALA A 27 5.32 -2.86 0.36
N LEU A 28 4.55 -2.80 -0.73
CA LEU A 28 3.14 -2.42 -0.72
C LEU A 28 2.29 -3.40 0.11
N SER A 29 2.56 -4.70 0.01
CA SER A 29 1.87 -5.70 0.84
C SER A 29 2.20 -5.55 2.32
N ARG A 30 3.44 -5.18 2.66
CA ARG A 30 3.93 -5.07 4.04
C ARG A 30 3.49 -3.77 4.72
N TYR A 31 3.58 -2.65 4.01
CA TYR A 31 3.40 -1.31 4.58
C TYR A 31 2.10 -0.63 4.14
N GLY A 32 1.41 -1.19 3.15
CA GLY A 32 0.28 -0.56 2.48
C GLY A 32 0.70 0.47 1.43
N PRO A 33 -0.23 1.26 0.88
CA PRO A 33 0.08 2.36 -0.02
C PRO A 33 0.42 3.64 0.76
N SER A 34 1.54 4.25 0.41
CA SER A 34 1.88 5.63 0.83
C SER A 34 1.07 6.71 0.08
N PRO A 35 1.03 7.96 0.56
CA PRO A 35 0.27 9.05 -0.07
C PRO A 35 0.63 9.34 -1.54
N ILE A 36 1.84 9.01 -1.98
CA ILE A 36 2.29 9.23 -3.36
C ILE A 36 1.87 8.11 -4.32
N HIS A 37 1.29 7.02 -3.82
CA HIS A 37 0.80 5.95 -4.68
C HIS A 37 -0.48 6.38 -5.40
N ARG A 38 -0.54 6.07 -6.70
CA ARG A 38 -1.74 6.27 -7.50
C ARG A 38 -2.79 5.24 -7.12
N ARG A 39 -3.88 5.69 -6.50
CA ARG A 39 -4.97 4.82 -6.02
C ARG A 39 -5.69 4.05 -7.13
N SER A 40 -5.65 4.54 -8.37
CA SER A 40 -6.23 3.85 -9.52
C SER A 40 -5.42 2.63 -9.99
N PHE A 41 -4.17 2.47 -9.54
CA PHE A 41 -3.37 1.31 -9.91
C PHE A 41 -3.86 0.07 -9.18
N ARG A 42 -4.05 -1.02 -9.95
CA ARG A 42 -4.60 -2.28 -9.48
C ARG A 42 -4.06 -2.74 -8.12
N PRO A 43 -2.73 -2.87 -7.89
CA PRO A 43 -2.22 -3.39 -6.61
C PRO A 43 -2.53 -2.46 -5.43
N VAL A 44 -2.56 -1.14 -5.67
CA VAL A 44 -2.91 -0.15 -4.64
C VAL A 44 -4.40 -0.22 -4.32
N ARG A 45 -5.25 -0.27 -5.36
CA ARG A 45 -6.70 -0.41 -5.20
C ARG A 45 -7.06 -1.69 -4.45
N GLU A 46 -6.48 -2.81 -4.84
CA GLU A 46 -6.72 -4.10 -4.19
C GLU A 46 -6.35 -4.07 -2.71
N TRP A 47 -5.21 -3.45 -2.35
CA TRP A 47 -4.84 -3.28 -0.94
C TRP A 47 -5.87 -2.42 -0.18
N LEU A 48 -6.25 -1.27 -0.75
CA LEU A 48 -7.23 -0.36 -0.12
C LEU A 48 -8.61 -1.00 0.05
N THR A 49 -9.07 -1.76 -0.95
CA THR A 49 -10.34 -2.49 -0.88
C THR A 49 -10.28 -3.59 0.19
N ARG A 50 -9.18 -4.35 0.26
CA ARG A 50 -9.01 -5.39 1.29
C ARG A 50 -8.97 -4.80 2.70
N ALA A 51 -8.31 -3.66 2.90
CA ALA A 51 -8.28 -2.98 4.19
C ALA A 51 -9.69 -2.54 4.65
N CYS A 52 -10.55 -2.12 3.72
CA CYS A 52 -11.95 -1.80 4.01
C CYS A 52 -12.76 -3.04 4.41
N GLN A 53 -12.52 -4.19 3.78
CA GLN A 53 -13.22 -5.45 4.03
C GLN A 53 -12.71 -6.22 5.27
N ALA A 54 -11.55 -5.86 5.80
CA ALA A 54 -10.94 -6.50 6.97
C ALA A 54 -11.32 -5.83 8.30
N ALA A 55 -12.16 -4.79 8.29
CA ALA A 55 -12.78 -4.31 9.53
C ALA A 55 -13.59 -5.49 10.13
N PRO A 56 -13.37 -5.85 11.41
CA PRO A 56 -14.11 -6.96 11.99
C PRO A 56 -15.61 -6.65 11.95
N GLU A 57 -16.40 -7.59 11.41
CA GLU A 57 -17.87 -7.65 11.40
C GLU A 57 -18.46 -7.77 12.83
N SER A 58 -17.89 -7.09 13.82
CA SER A 58 -18.10 -7.35 15.24
C SER A 58 -18.22 -6.06 16.07
N LEU A 59 -18.91 -5.05 15.54
CA LEU A 59 -19.31 -3.88 16.35
C LEU A 59 -20.82 -3.67 16.42
N PHE A 60 -21.63 -4.45 15.69
CA PHE A 60 -23.06 -4.54 15.93
C PHE A 60 -23.36 -5.94 16.46
N GLY A 61 -23.34 -6.04 17.79
CA GLY A 61 -23.84 -7.22 18.48
C GLY A 61 -25.25 -7.53 18.01
N LYS A 62 -25.49 -8.77 17.62
CA LYS A 62 -26.84 -9.31 17.58
C LYS A 62 -27.28 -9.49 19.03
N GLY A 63 -28.13 -8.59 19.51
CA GLY A 63 -28.73 -8.62 20.84
C GLY A 63 -29.85 -7.61 20.92
#